data_AF-A0A7W1NJK1-F1
#
_entry.id   AF-A0A7W1NJK1-F1
#
_cell.length_a   1.000
_cell.length_b   1.000
_cell.length_c   1.000
_cell.angle_alpha   90.00
_cell.angle_beta   90.00
_cell.angle_gamma   90.00
#
_symmetry.space_group_name_H-M   'P 1'
#
loop_
_entity.id
_entity.type
_entity.pdbx_description
1 polymer ?
#
loop_
_entity_poly.entity_id
_entity_poly.type
_entity_poly.pdbx_seq_one_letter_code
_entity_poly.pdbx_strand_id
1 'polypeptide(L)' 'MGKRFRVDPRYTSQRCCECGHIEKANRKTQDTFLCCQCGHAAHADVNAAKNIAFWAAVNPPIVASRPEKSG' A
#
# COMPACT_ATOMS: atom_id res chain seq x y z
N MET A 1 -21.61 6.62 -12.95
CA MET A 1 -20.21 6.96 -13.30
C MET A 1 -19.27 6.58 -12.16
N GLY A 2 -18.67 5.39 -12.19
CA GLY A 2 -17.67 4.99 -11.19
C GLY A 2 -16.28 5.45 -11.63
N LYS A 3 -15.75 6.52 -11.03
CA LYS A 3 -14.34 6.89 -11.21
C LYS A 3 -13.49 5.81 -10.53
N ARG A 4 -13.06 4.84 -11.33
CA ARG A 4 -12.05 3.85 -10.93
C ARG A 4 -10.73 4.59 -10.81
N PHE A 5 -10.39 5.04 -9.61
CA PHE A 5 -9.06 5.57 -9.31
C PHE A 5 -8.09 4.41 -9.47
N ARG A 6 -7.47 4.32 -10.65
CA ARG A 6 -6.30 3.46 -10.87
C ARG A 6 -5.21 4.04 -9.99
N VAL A 7 -5.11 3.52 -8.77
CA VAL A 7 -3.91 3.72 -7.96
C VAL A 7 -2.82 3.02 -8.73
N ASP A 8 -1.99 3.79 -9.44
CA ASP A 8 -0.88 3.24 -10.18
C ASP A 8 0.03 2.53 -9.17
N PRO A 9 0.28 1.21 -9.30
CA PRO A 9 1.10 0.47 -8.34
C PRO A 9 2.53 1.03 -8.22
N ARG A 10 2.94 1.90 -9.17
CA ARG A 10 4.19 2.67 -9.10
C ARG A 10 4.24 3.66 -7.93
N TYR A 11 3.10 4.08 -7.36
CA TYR A 11 3.05 5.02 -6.23
C TYR A 11 2.83 4.35 -4.87
N THR A 12 2.50 3.05 -4.82
CA THR A 12 2.28 2.34 -3.55
C THR A 12 3.59 2.06 -2.79
N SER A 13 4.71 1.98 -3.51
CA SER A 13 6.05 1.82 -2.91
C SER A 13 6.59 3.11 -2.26
N GLN A 14 5.93 4.25 -2.48
CA GLN A 14 6.35 5.57 -1.99
C GLN A 14 5.50 6.09 -0.81
N ARG A 15 4.36 5.43 -0.56
CA ARG A 15 3.46 5.75 0.55
C ARG A 15 4.06 5.24 1.86
N CYS A 16 4.04 6.04 2.92
CA CYS A 16 4.36 5.56 4.25
C CYS A 16 3.18 4.76 4.82
N CYS A 17 3.45 3.57 5.33
CA CYS A 17 2.42 2.75 5.98
C CYS A 17 1.91 3.34 7.30
N GLU A 18 2.69 4.20 7.95
CA GLU A 18 2.37 4.75 9.27
C GLU A 18 1.53 6.03 9.18
N CYS A 19 1.91 6.98 8.33
CA CYS A 19 1.24 8.27 8.20
C CYS A 19 0.52 8.47 6.86
N GLY A 20 0.76 7.61 5.87
CA GLY A 20 0.17 7.74 4.54
C GLY A 20 0.85 8.73 3.60
N HIS A 21 1.95 9.39 4.02
CA HIS A 21 2.70 10.34 3.19
C HIS A 21 3.26 9.70 1.93
N ILE A 22 3.09 10.33 0.77
CA ILE A 22 3.62 9.83 -0.50
C ILE A 22 4.67 10.82 -0.99
N GLU A 23 5.92 10.39 -1.03
CA GLU A 23 7.05 11.22 -1.47
C GLU A 23 8.03 10.35 -2.25
N LYS A 24 8.56 10.84 -3.37
CA LYS A 24 9.63 10.15 -4.10
C LYS A 24 10.87 9.95 -3.24
N ALA A 25 11.18 10.93 -2.37
CA ALA A 25 12.32 10.88 -1.47
C ALA A 25 12.16 9.83 -0.35
N ASN A 26 10.94 9.33 -0.09
CA ASN A 26 10.74 8.31 0.93
C ASN A 26 11.42 6.98 0.58
N ARG A 27 11.65 6.71 -0.72
CA ARG A 27 12.37 5.54 -1.22
C ARG A 27 13.72 5.95 -1.78
N LYS A 28 14.74 6.03 -0.92
CA LYS A 28 16.11 6.39 -1.33
C LYS A 28 16.80 5.27 -2.10
N THR A 29 16.53 4.01 -1.78
CA THR A 29 17.13 2.82 -2.41
C THR A 29 16.10 1.71 -2.53
N GLN A 30 16.48 0.60 -3.17
CA GLN A 30 15.57 -0.54 -3.34
C GLN A 30 15.21 -1.20 -2.01
N ASP A 31 16.09 -1.10 -1.01
CA ASP A 31 16.02 -1.83 0.27
C ASP A 31 15.58 -0.96 1.45
N THR A 32 15.85 0.34 1.41
CA THR A 32 15.61 1.27 2.53
C THR A 32 14.53 2.30 2.23
N PHE A 33 13.60 2.43 3.18
CA PHE A 33 12.53 3.41 3.20
C PHE A 33 12.69 4.32 4.43
N LEU A 34 12.59 5.63 4.23
CA LEU A 34 12.59 6.62 5.31
C LEU A 34 11.55 7.70 5.00
N CYS A 35 10.50 7.79 5.80
CA CYS A 35 9.49 8.82 5.61
C CYS A 35 9.99 10.20 6.03
N CYS A 36 9.98 11.16 5.11
CA CYS A 36 10.36 12.54 5.39
C CYS A 36 9.37 13.29 6.30
N GLN A 37 8.13 12.80 6.43
CA GLN A 37 7.10 13.46 7.24
C GLN A 37 7.07 12.99 8.70
N CYS A 38 7.13 11.68 8.94
CA CYS A 38 7.04 11.11 10.30
C CYS A 38 8.34 10.49 10.81
N GLY A 39 9.39 10.41 9.97
CA GLY A 39 10.65 9.78 10.34
C GLY A 39 10.65 8.25 10.34
N HIS A 40 9.54 7.62 9.91
CA HIS A 40 9.44 6.15 9.86
C HIS A 40 10.52 5.54 8.96
N ALA A 41 11.39 4.71 9.54
CA ALA A 41 12.42 3.97 8.83
C ALA A 41 12.08 2.46 8.81
N ALA A 42 12.04 1.87 7.62
CA ALA A 42 11.80 0.45 7.45
C ALA A 42 12.40 -0.06 6.14
N HIS A 43 12.33 -1.38 5.92
CA HIS A 43 12.63 -1.93 4.61
C HIS A 43 11.54 -1.53 3.60
N ALA A 44 11.96 -1.21 2.37
CA ALA A 44 11.04 -0.78 1.32
C ALA A 44 9.97 -1.85 1.02
N ASP A 45 10.34 -3.12 1.04
CA ASP A 45 9.40 -4.24 0.81
C ASP A 45 8.41 -4.41 1.96
N VAL A 46 8.85 -4.21 3.21
CA VAL A 46 7.97 -4.26 4.40
C VAL A 46 6.94 -3.14 4.34
N ASN A 47 7.38 -1.92 4.01
CA ASN A 47 6.48 -0.79 3.83
C ASN A 47 5.50 -1.02 2.66
N ALA A 48 5.99 -1.56 1.54
CA ALA A 48 5.14 -1.91 0.40
C ALA A 48 4.12 -3.01 0.73
N ALA A 49 4.50 -4.06 1.46
CA ALA A 49 3.62 -5.13 1.90
C ALA A 49 2.49 -4.60 2.79
N LYS A 50 2.81 -3.72 3.75
CA LYS A 50 1.81 -3.06 4.60
C LYS A 50 0.85 -2.19 3.79
N ASN A 51 1.36 -1.44 2.81
CA ASN A 51 0.50 -0.67 1.92
C ASN A 51 -0.42 -1.57 1.11
N ILE A 52 0.09 -2.66 0.52
CA ILE A 52 -0.72 -3.62 -0.24
C ILE A 52 -1.80 -4.22 0.66
N ALA A 53 -1.47 -4.62 1.89
CA ALA A 53 -2.45 -5.13 2.86
C ALA A 53 -3.54 -4.09 3.19
N PHE A 54 -3.16 -2.82 3.38
CA PHE A 54 -4.11 -1.74 3.57
C PHE A 54 -5.04 -1.58 2.36
N TRP A 55 -4.50 -1.57 1.13
CA TRP A 55 -5.29 -1.48 -0.10
C TRP A 55 -6.20 -2.68 -0.32
N ALA A 56 -5.75 -3.89 0.02
CA ALA A 56 -6.56 -5.10 -0.03
C ALA A 56 -7.75 -5.02 0.94
N ALA A 57 -7.57 -4.39 2.11
CA ALA A 57 -8.65 -4.14 3.06
C ALA A 57 -9.62 -3.04 2.60
N VAL A 58 -9.12 -1.95 1.98
CA VAL A 58 -9.98 -0.82 1.58
C VAL A 58 -10.61 -0.95 0.20
N ASN A 59 -9.98 -1.73 -0.69
CA ASN A 59 -10.47 -2.00 -2.03
C ASN A 59 -10.42 -3.52 -2.25
N PRO A 60 -11.35 -4.26 -1.64
CA PRO A 60 -11.39 -5.70 -1.79
C PRO A 60 -11.48 -6.01 -3.28
N PRO A 61 -10.63 -6.91 -3.81
CA PRO A 61 -10.81 -7.37 -5.17
C PRO A 61 -12.24 -7.92 -5.32
N ILE A 62 -12.88 -7.65 -6.45
CA ILE A 62 -14.09 -8.35 -6.89
C ILE A 62 -13.67 -9.78 -7.27
N VAL A 63 -13.06 -10.51 -6.35
CA VAL A 63 -12.86 -11.94 -6.44
C VAL A 63 -13.98 -12.53 -5.60
N ALA A 64 -14.91 -13.14 -6.34
CA ALA A 64 -16.11 -13.83 -5.92
C ALA A 64 -16.18 -14.14 -4.42
N SER A 65 -17.24 -13.66 -3.79
CA SER A 65 -17.88 -14.34 -2.68
C SER A 65 -17.94 -15.84 -2.98
N ARG A 66 -16.97 -16.60 -2.50
CA ARG A 66 -17.10 -18.04 -2.35
C ARG A 66 -18.09 -18.19 -1.18
N PRO A 67 -19.28 -18.77 -1.37
CA PRO A 67 -20.12 -19.04 -0.22
C PRO A 67 -19.35 -20.03 0.66
N GLU A 68 -19.17 -19.66 1.92
CA GLU A 68 -18.85 -20.61 2.97
C GLU A 68 -19.86 -21.76 2.88
N LYS A 69 -19.35 -22.98 2.66
CA LYS A 69 -20.18 -24.18 2.82
C LYS A 69 -20.54 -24.28 4.30
N SER A 70 -21.74 -23.82 4.63
CA SER A 70 -22.45 -24.21 5.84
C SER A 70 -22.91 -25.66 5.70
N GLY A 71 -22.64 -26.48 6.72
CA GLY A 71 -23.39 -27.71 7.03
C GLY A 71 -23.08 -28.92 6.17
#